data_AF-A0A1Z8AEB6-F1
#
_entry.id   AF-A0A1Z8AEB6-F1
#
_cell.length_a   1.000
_cell.length_b   1.000
_cell.length_c   1.000
_cell.angle_alpha   90.00
_cell.angle_beta   90.00
_cell.angle_gamma   90.00
#
_symmetry.space_group_name_H-M   'P 1'
#
loop_
_entity.id
_entity.type
_entity.pdbx_description
1 polymer ?
#
loop_
_entity_poly.entity_id
_entity_poly.type
_entity_poly.pdbx_seq_one_letter_code
_entity_poly.pdbx_strand_id
1 'polypeptide(L)'
;MAFYENRHEHLDGALVLFTRNLAVAVPNSKNHRKHTWHMRLKIAGRKGYVTRSTKLTKYEDAYEFAKGELLRLQHAVKLGHSLDEYTFEKHWNDWFERNKRNGTWSDDRVKWHENYFKRYFNEYFSSADYGSMLLNDITPQYAAEYWDWRKDYWKQGKGVNLREYNPKRRNAKTRTARNAKDNPAVKTLQMEQSALNHIFYDATERGRIQQVIKMRVKEKDRGTKRRASFESETQLKTLIRNSRSYRDSVGRFKGTRLNAWHRLQRKQLYH
;
A
#
# COMPACT_ATOMS: atom_id res chain seq x y z
N MET A 1 37.93 0.04 23.65
CA MET A 1 36.77 -0.18 24.54
C MET A 1 35.78 -1.10 23.83
N ALA A 2 35.29 -2.15 24.48
CA ALA A 2 34.46 -3.16 23.84
C ALA A 2 33.06 -2.60 23.52
N PHE A 3 32.61 -2.78 22.28
CA PHE A 3 31.30 -2.34 21.78
C PHE A 3 30.11 -3.16 22.37
N TYR A 4 30.42 -4.24 23.11
CA TYR A 4 29.46 -5.21 23.62
C TYR A 4 29.58 -5.34 25.16
N GLU A 5 28.45 -5.27 25.85
CA GLU A 5 28.30 -5.57 27.28
C GLU A 5 27.41 -6.81 27.45
N ASN A 6 27.64 -7.62 28.49
CA ASN A 6 26.85 -8.81 28.82
C ASN A 6 26.64 -9.74 27.59
N ARG A 7 27.75 -10.26 27.06
CA ARG A 7 27.73 -11.15 25.89
C ARG A 7 27.48 -12.59 26.33
N HIS A 8 26.44 -13.20 25.79
CA HIS A 8 26.10 -14.61 25.98
C HIS A 8 26.07 -15.33 24.63
N GLU A 9 26.77 -16.46 24.53
CA GLU A 9 26.78 -17.31 23.33
C GLU A 9 25.94 -18.56 23.55
N HIS A 10 25.20 -18.95 22.51
CA HIS A 10 24.30 -20.09 22.50
C HIS A 10 24.42 -20.86 21.18
N LEU A 11 24.03 -22.14 21.20
CA LEU A 11 23.94 -23.01 20.01
C LEU A 11 25.27 -23.04 19.23
N ASP A 12 26.38 -23.31 19.93
CA ASP A 12 27.74 -23.37 19.36
C ASP A 12 28.16 -22.08 18.62
N GLY A 13 27.75 -20.93 19.17
CA GLY A 13 28.04 -19.61 18.60
C GLY A 13 27.14 -19.23 17.42
N ALA A 14 26.11 -20.02 17.12
CA ALA A 14 25.12 -19.66 16.10
C ALA A 14 24.23 -18.48 16.54
N LEU A 15 24.03 -18.33 17.85
CA LEU A 15 23.29 -17.23 18.45
C LEU A 15 24.17 -16.54 19.50
N VAL A 16 24.37 -15.23 19.33
CA VAL A 16 25.04 -14.39 20.33
C VAL A 16 24.10 -13.28 20.76
N LEU A 17 23.78 -13.23 22.04
CA LEU A 17 23.07 -12.12 22.66
C LEU A 17 24.05 -11.17 23.32
N PHE A 18 23.80 -9.88 23.17
CA PHE A 18 24.62 -8.84 23.79
C PHE A 18 23.81 -7.58 24.02
N THR A 19 24.22 -6.81 25.01
CA THR A 19 23.81 -5.42 25.19
C THR A 19 24.89 -4.50 24.61
N ARG A 20 24.52 -3.26 24.25
CA ARG A 20 25.48 -2.25 23.80
C ARG A 20 25.74 -1.28 24.94
N ASN A 21 27.00 -0.91 25.14
CA ASN A 21 27.33 0.17 26.07
C ASN A 21 26.74 1.49 25.53
N LEU A 22 25.73 2.02 26.21
CA LEU A 22 25.00 3.21 25.75
C LEU A 22 25.81 4.50 25.88
N ALA A 23 26.77 4.56 26.82
CA ALA A 23 27.68 5.69 26.97
C ALA A 23 28.69 5.78 25.80
N VAL A 24 29.08 4.63 25.24
CA VAL A 24 29.92 4.58 24.03
C VAL A 24 29.08 4.76 22.76
N ALA A 25 27.87 4.20 22.71
CA ALA A 25 27.02 4.24 21.53
C ALA A 25 26.36 5.62 21.31
N VAL A 26 26.02 6.34 22.37
CA VAL A 26 25.40 7.67 22.32
C VAL A 26 26.04 8.60 23.36
N PRO A 27 27.29 9.02 23.16
CA PRO A 27 28.08 9.73 24.19
C PRO A 27 27.50 11.09 24.60
N ASN A 28 26.70 11.72 23.75
CA ASN A 28 26.11 13.04 24.02
C ASN A 28 24.77 13.00 24.78
N SER A 29 24.27 11.82 25.18
CA SER A 29 22.96 11.73 25.86
C SER A 29 23.10 11.93 27.37
N LYS A 30 22.38 12.90 27.94
CA LYS A 30 22.35 13.13 29.40
C LYS A 30 21.65 12.01 30.18
N ASN A 31 20.69 11.34 29.56
CA ASN A 31 19.97 10.20 30.11
C ASN A 31 19.94 9.07 29.06
N HIS A 32 20.25 7.85 29.46
CA HIS A 32 20.16 6.68 28.58
C HIS A 32 18.84 5.94 28.81
N ARG A 33 18.24 5.44 27.72
CA ARG A 33 17.10 4.52 27.80
C ARG A 33 17.55 3.19 28.43
N LYS A 34 16.61 2.39 28.95
CA LYS A 34 16.93 1.03 29.43
C LYS A 34 17.64 0.24 28.32
N HIS A 35 18.66 -0.52 28.71
CA HIS A 35 19.41 -1.35 27.78
C HIS A 35 18.48 -2.39 27.12
N THR A 36 18.55 -2.50 25.81
CA THR A 36 17.84 -3.52 25.04
C THR A 36 18.83 -4.59 24.60
N TRP A 37 18.38 -5.84 24.61
CA TRP A 37 19.16 -6.94 24.07
C TRP A 37 19.23 -6.84 22.54
N HIS A 38 20.40 -7.18 22.01
CA HIS A 38 20.68 -7.35 20.61
C HIS A 38 21.07 -8.79 20.35
N MET A 39 20.67 -9.31 19.20
CA MET A 39 21.02 -10.63 18.73
C MET A 39 21.94 -10.54 17.52
N ARG A 40 22.90 -11.45 17.46
CA ARG A 40 23.73 -11.73 16.29
C ARG A 40 23.55 -13.20 15.95
N LEU A 41 23.06 -13.45 14.73
CA LEU A 41 22.72 -14.78 14.23
C LEU A 41 23.68 -15.17 13.12
N LYS A 42 24.30 -16.35 13.26
CA LYS A 42 25.09 -17.00 12.23
C LYS A 42 24.21 -18.03 11.55
N ILE A 43 24.03 -17.89 10.25
CA ILE A 43 23.17 -18.77 9.45
C ILE A 43 24.07 -19.57 8.52
N ALA A 44 23.92 -20.89 8.55
CA ALA A 44 24.65 -21.78 7.64
C ALA A 44 24.35 -21.41 6.18
N GLY A 45 25.39 -21.31 5.35
CA GLY A 45 25.25 -20.96 3.92
C GLY A 45 25.25 -19.47 3.59
N ARG A 46 25.29 -18.55 4.59
CA ARG A 46 25.47 -17.10 4.36
C ARG A 46 26.82 -16.61 4.86
N LYS A 47 27.49 -15.76 4.08
CA LYS A 47 28.67 -15.02 4.54
C LYS A 47 28.23 -13.84 5.42
N GLY A 48 28.74 -13.77 6.64
CA GLY A 48 28.45 -12.71 7.61
C GLY A 48 27.37 -13.07 8.63
N TYR A 49 27.00 -12.08 9.46
CA TYR A 49 26.03 -12.24 10.54
C TYR A 49 24.80 -11.36 10.36
N VAL A 50 23.63 -11.87 10.73
CA VAL A 50 22.42 -11.04 10.86
C VAL A 50 22.41 -10.47 12.27
N THR A 51 22.61 -9.15 12.39
CA THR A 51 22.62 -8.46 13.70
C THR A 51 21.37 -7.59 13.82
N ARG A 52 20.57 -7.79 14.88
CA ARG A 52 19.29 -7.09 15.10
C ARG A 52 19.07 -6.78 16.58
N SER A 53 18.17 -5.84 16.88
CA SER A 53 17.69 -5.62 18.24
C SER A 53 16.49 -6.52 18.51
N THR A 54 16.39 -7.10 19.71
CA THR A 54 15.18 -7.81 20.15
C THR A 54 14.11 -6.84 20.65
N LYS A 55 14.47 -5.57 20.90
CA LYS A 55 13.65 -4.55 21.59
C LYS A 55 13.20 -4.95 23.00
N LEU A 56 13.73 -6.06 23.54
CA LEU A 56 13.40 -6.58 24.86
C LEU A 56 14.50 -6.23 25.86
N THR A 57 14.11 -6.03 27.11
CA THR A 57 15.03 -5.67 28.21
C THR A 57 15.35 -6.86 29.10
N LYS A 58 14.41 -7.81 29.24
CA LYS A 58 14.61 -9.07 29.97
C LYS A 58 15.37 -10.06 29.09
N TYR A 59 16.34 -10.75 29.70
CA TYR A 59 17.21 -11.69 29.00
C TYR A 59 16.46 -12.92 28.48
N GLU A 60 15.66 -13.58 29.33
CA GLU A 60 14.92 -14.80 28.95
C GLU A 60 13.99 -14.56 27.75
N ASP A 61 13.17 -13.50 27.81
CA ASP A 61 12.29 -13.10 26.70
C ASP A 61 13.10 -12.81 25.42
N ALA A 62 14.26 -12.15 25.56
CA ALA A 62 15.13 -11.86 24.43
C ALA A 62 15.78 -13.13 23.84
N TYR A 63 16.09 -14.12 24.67
CA TYR A 63 16.62 -15.41 24.26
C TYR A 63 15.59 -16.23 23.51
N GLU A 64 14.37 -16.36 24.02
CA GLU A 64 13.29 -17.05 23.32
C GLU A 64 12.99 -16.40 21.96
N PHE A 65 12.89 -15.07 21.93
CA PHE A 65 12.69 -14.32 20.69
C PHE A 65 13.83 -14.57 19.68
N ALA A 66 15.09 -14.50 20.14
CA ALA A 66 16.24 -14.68 19.26
C ALA A 66 16.38 -16.13 18.77
N LYS A 67 16.03 -17.12 19.60
CA LYS A 67 15.95 -18.53 19.21
C LYS A 67 14.87 -18.75 18.14
N GLY A 68 13.69 -18.15 18.32
CA GLY A 68 12.62 -18.18 17.32
C GLY A 68 13.06 -17.57 15.99
N GLU A 69 13.73 -16.43 16.03
CA GLU A 69 14.24 -15.77 14.82
C GLU A 69 15.32 -16.59 14.12
N LEU A 70 16.24 -17.23 14.87
CA LEU A 70 17.24 -18.11 14.28
C LEU A 70 16.58 -19.26 13.52
N LEU A 71 15.61 -19.95 14.15
CA LEU A 71 14.88 -21.04 13.51
C LEU A 71 14.15 -20.54 12.26
N ARG A 72 13.47 -19.40 12.35
CA ARG A 72 12.77 -18.78 11.22
C ARG A 72 13.69 -18.53 10.03
N LEU A 73 14.91 -18.04 10.28
CA LEU A 73 15.91 -17.77 9.25
C LEU A 73 16.53 -19.06 8.70
N GLN A 74 16.76 -20.07 9.53
CA GLN A 74 17.21 -21.39 9.06
C GLN A 74 16.17 -22.06 8.16
N HIS A 75 14.89 -22.00 8.52
CA HIS A 75 13.79 -22.45 7.67
C HIS A 75 13.73 -21.67 6.36
N ALA A 76 13.93 -20.35 6.40
CA ALA A 76 14.01 -19.53 5.20
C ALA A 76 15.11 -20.01 4.23
N VAL A 77 16.32 -20.28 4.73
CA VAL A 77 17.42 -20.81 3.90
C VAL A 77 17.07 -22.14 3.28
N LYS A 78 16.51 -23.08 4.07
CA LYS A 78 16.12 -24.41 3.58
C LYS A 78 15.09 -24.33 2.45
N LEU A 79 14.19 -23.34 2.50
CA LEU A 79 13.15 -23.10 1.49
C LEU A 79 13.62 -22.20 0.33
N GLY A 80 14.88 -21.77 0.30
CA GLY A 80 15.41 -20.86 -0.72
C GLY A 80 14.84 -19.44 -0.64
N HIS A 81 14.28 -19.04 0.50
CA HIS A 81 13.76 -17.70 0.73
C HIS A 81 14.87 -16.68 1.00
N SER A 82 14.58 -15.41 0.69
CA SER A 82 15.47 -14.31 0.96
C SER A 82 15.60 -14.08 2.47
N LEU A 83 16.84 -13.88 2.94
CA LEU A 83 17.14 -13.54 4.33
C LEU A 83 17.06 -12.04 4.62
N ASP A 84 16.94 -11.24 3.57
CA ASP A 84 16.81 -9.80 3.70
C ASP A 84 15.36 -9.45 4.01
N GLU A 85 15.19 -8.49 4.90
CA GLU A 85 13.88 -7.97 5.23
C GLU A 85 13.41 -7.00 4.16
N TYR A 86 12.19 -7.21 3.69
CA TYR A 86 11.50 -6.34 2.76
C TYR A 86 10.31 -5.73 3.45
N THR A 87 10.20 -4.41 3.39
CA THR A 87 8.94 -3.72 3.69
C THR A 87 7.97 -3.88 2.52
N PHE A 88 6.68 -3.73 2.81
CA PHE A 88 5.65 -3.73 1.78
C PHE A 88 5.92 -2.67 0.71
N GLU A 89 6.30 -1.46 1.10
CA GLU A 89 6.66 -0.37 0.19
C GLU A 89 7.88 -0.70 -0.67
N LYS A 90 8.95 -1.23 -0.07
CA LYS A 90 10.16 -1.61 -0.81
C LYS A 90 9.85 -2.67 -1.85
N HIS A 91 9.08 -3.69 -1.46
CA HIS A 91 8.65 -4.74 -2.38
C HIS A 91 7.75 -4.18 -3.50
N TRP A 92 6.77 -3.35 -3.14
CA TRP A 92 5.85 -2.73 -4.10
C TRP A 92 6.59 -1.87 -5.13
N ASN A 93 7.55 -1.05 -4.71
CA ASN A 93 8.35 -0.21 -5.61
C ASN A 93 9.15 -1.06 -6.60
N ASP A 94 9.83 -2.12 -6.12
CA ASP A 94 10.55 -3.04 -6.99
C ASP A 94 9.61 -3.75 -7.99
N TRP A 95 8.46 -4.24 -7.50
CA TRP A 95 7.45 -4.87 -8.34
C TRP A 95 6.87 -3.92 -9.39
N PHE A 96 6.52 -2.71 -8.99
CA PHE A 96 5.96 -1.69 -9.85
C PHE A 96 6.94 -1.27 -10.96
N GLU A 97 8.19 -0.97 -10.59
CA GLU A 97 9.22 -0.56 -11.56
C GLU A 97 9.61 -1.70 -12.52
N ARG A 98 9.56 -2.96 -12.08
CA ARG A 98 9.73 -4.10 -12.99
C ARG A 98 8.58 -4.19 -14.00
N ASN A 99 7.34 -4.14 -13.55
CA ASN A 99 6.18 -4.22 -14.45
C ASN A 99 6.11 -3.04 -15.41
N LYS A 100 6.48 -1.84 -14.95
CA LYS A 100 6.59 -0.64 -15.78
C LYS A 100 7.66 -0.81 -16.87
N ARG A 101 8.85 -1.33 -16.52
CA ARG A 101 9.93 -1.62 -17.48
C ARG A 101 9.57 -2.71 -18.48
N ASN A 102 8.78 -3.71 -18.06
CA ASN A 102 8.30 -4.77 -18.96
C ASN A 102 7.36 -4.23 -20.06
N GLY A 103 6.82 -3.02 -19.91
CA GLY A 103 6.02 -2.35 -20.95
C GLY A 103 4.63 -2.97 -21.19
N THR A 104 4.18 -3.89 -20.35
CA THR A 104 2.88 -4.57 -20.52
C THR A 104 1.69 -3.76 -19.99
N TRP A 105 1.95 -2.72 -19.20
CA TRP A 105 0.91 -1.86 -18.65
C TRP A 105 0.73 -0.59 -19.47
N SER A 106 -0.53 -0.26 -19.77
CA SER A 106 -0.87 1.06 -20.28
C SER A 106 -0.61 2.15 -19.23
N ASP A 107 -0.45 3.39 -19.68
CA ASP A 107 -0.25 4.55 -18.78
C ASP A 107 -1.36 4.69 -17.74
N ASP A 108 -2.60 4.39 -18.12
CA ASP A 108 -3.74 4.37 -17.20
C ASP A 108 -3.58 3.31 -16.10
N ARG A 109 -3.03 2.15 -16.45
CA ARG A 109 -2.78 1.06 -15.48
C ARG A 109 -1.65 1.42 -14.53
N VAL A 110 -0.57 2.00 -15.04
CA VAL A 110 0.54 2.55 -14.23
C VAL A 110 0.02 3.58 -13.24
N LYS A 111 -0.74 4.55 -13.74
CA LYS A 111 -1.37 5.62 -12.95
C LYS A 111 -2.36 5.07 -11.92
N TRP A 112 -3.12 4.02 -12.26
CA TRP A 112 -4.02 3.36 -11.32
C TRP A 112 -3.23 2.76 -10.15
N HIS A 113 -2.19 1.96 -10.42
CA HIS A 113 -1.37 1.36 -9.38
C HIS A 113 -0.73 2.40 -8.47
N GLU A 114 -0.13 3.45 -9.03
CA GLU A 114 0.51 4.53 -8.27
C GLU A 114 -0.49 5.25 -7.36
N ASN A 115 -1.68 5.60 -7.87
CA ASN A 115 -2.68 6.32 -7.07
C ASN A 115 -3.28 5.45 -5.95
N TYR A 116 -3.50 4.16 -6.21
CA TYR A 116 -4.03 3.24 -5.21
C TYR A 116 -2.99 2.89 -4.15
N PHE A 117 -1.73 2.75 -4.54
CA PHE A 117 -0.65 2.57 -3.57
C PHE A 117 -0.53 3.77 -2.64
N LYS A 118 -0.41 4.98 -3.19
CA LYS A 118 -0.25 6.21 -2.39
C LYS A 118 -1.42 6.49 -1.46
N ARG A 119 -2.64 6.13 -1.87
CA ARG A 119 -3.86 6.44 -1.10
C ARG A 119 -4.26 5.33 -0.13
N TYR A 120 -4.15 4.08 -0.55
CA TYR A 120 -4.74 2.97 0.19
C TYR A 120 -3.70 1.97 0.67
N PHE A 121 -2.89 1.40 -0.22
CA PHE A 121 -2.02 0.29 0.16
C PHE A 121 -0.89 0.74 1.10
N ASN A 122 -0.20 1.83 0.78
CA ASN A 122 0.87 2.32 1.64
C ASN A 122 0.36 2.77 3.01
N GLU A 123 -0.84 3.35 3.05
CA GLU A 123 -1.45 3.78 4.31
C GLU A 123 -1.85 2.60 5.19
N TYR A 124 -2.46 1.57 4.61
CA TYR A 124 -2.88 0.39 5.37
C TYR A 124 -1.70 -0.48 5.82
N PHE A 125 -0.71 -0.70 4.96
CA PHE A 125 0.48 -1.48 5.27
C PHE A 125 1.59 -0.60 5.86
N SER A 126 1.20 0.31 6.76
CA SER A 126 2.10 1.14 7.58
C SER A 126 2.04 0.72 9.05
N SER A 127 3.19 0.82 9.72
CA SER A 127 3.37 0.58 11.14
C SER A 127 2.93 1.80 11.96
N ALA A 128 2.76 1.62 13.27
CA ALA A 128 2.42 2.69 14.22
C ALA A 128 3.40 3.88 14.15
N ASP A 129 4.66 3.62 13.80
CA ASP A 129 5.71 4.64 13.62
C ASP A 129 5.64 5.35 12.24
N TYR A 130 4.56 5.18 11.48
CA TYR A 130 4.34 5.71 10.13
C TYR A 130 5.31 5.18 9.04
N GLY A 131 6.14 4.19 9.35
CA GLY A 131 6.98 3.48 8.37
C GLY A 131 6.24 2.30 7.73
N SER A 132 6.63 1.86 6.53
CA SER A 132 6.02 0.69 5.90
C SER A 132 6.27 -0.60 6.69
N MET A 133 5.24 -1.44 6.83
CA MET A 133 5.33 -2.73 7.53
C MET A 133 6.28 -3.70 6.83
N LEU A 134 6.96 -4.55 7.61
CA LEU A 134 7.70 -5.68 7.05
C LEU A 134 6.74 -6.71 6.45
N LEU A 135 7.09 -7.29 5.31
CA LEU A 135 6.26 -8.30 4.65
C LEU A 135 6.00 -9.52 5.54
N ASN A 136 7.00 -9.95 6.32
CA ASN A 136 6.84 -11.09 7.22
C ASN A 136 5.93 -10.78 8.43
N ASP A 137 5.68 -9.50 8.74
CA ASP A 137 4.76 -9.09 9.81
C ASP A 137 3.30 -9.04 9.33
N ILE A 138 3.06 -9.06 8.01
CA ILE A 138 1.70 -9.00 7.43
C ILE A 138 1.07 -10.39 7.48
N THR A 139 0.32 -10.69 8.54
CA THR A 139 -0.40 -11.96 8.65
C THR A 139 -1.57 -12.05 7.68
N PRO A 140 -2.03 -13.25 7.28
CA PRO A 140 -3.25 -13.43 6.48
C PRO A 140 -4.48 -12.80 7.12
N GLN A 141 -4.55 -12.85 8.46
CA GLN A 141 -5.63 -12.22 9.24
C GLN A 141 -5.59 -10.69 9.10
N TYR A 142 -4.42 -10.07 9.33
CA TYR A 142 -4.23 -8.63 9.14
C TYR A 142 -4.52 -8.20 7.70
N ALA A 143 -4.10 -8.99 6.70
CA ALA A 143 -4.42 -8.72 5.31
C ALA A 143 -5.94 -8.78 5.06
N ALA A 144 -6.67 -9.72 5.67
CA ALA A 144 -8.12 -9.82 5.49
C ALA A 144 -8.89 -8.59 6.02
N GLU A 145 -8.40 -7.96 7.08
CA GLU A 145 -8.96 -6.74 7.69
C GLU A 145 -8.86 -5.51 6.78
N TYR A 146 -8.04 -5.57 5.72
CA TYR A 146 -7.91 -4.50 4.72
C TYR A 146 -9.27 -4.10 4.14
N TRP A 147 -10.16 -5.06 3.92
CA TRP A 147 -11.44 -4.78 3.29
C TRP A 147 -12.36 -3.94 4.16
N ASP A 148 -12.38 -4.20 5.46
CA ASP A 148 -13.20 -3.46 6.40
C ASP A 148 -12.63 -2.05 6.59
N TRP A 149 -11.30 -1.93 6.76
CA TRP A 149 -10.60 -0.63 6.72
C TRP A 149 -10.91 0.15 5.44
N ARG A 150 -10.89 -0.51 4.29
CA ARG A 150 -11.11 0.11 2.98
C ARG A 150 -12.54 0.65 2.81
N LYS A 151 -13.53 0.01 3.41
CA LYS A 151 -14.94 0.45 3.44
C LYS A 151 -15.15 1.66 4.35
N ASP A 152 -14.32 1.80 5.38
CA ASP A 152 -14.44 2.88 6.37
C ASP A 152 -13.48 4.05 6.13
N TYR A 153 -12.54 3.91 5.19
CA TYR A 153 -11.56 4.94 4.83
C TYR A 153 -12.16 6.35 4.66
N TRP A 154 -13.28 6.50 3.95
CA TRP A 154 -13.89 7.81 3.71
C TRP A 154 -14.83 8.30 4.83
N LYS A 155 -15.08 7.46 5.83
CA LYS A 155 -15.93 7.74 6.98
C LYS A 155 -15.10 8.11 8.22
N GLN A 156 -13.82 7.73 8.26
CA GLN A 156 -12.96 7.88 9.43
C GLN A 156 -11.53 8.31 9.04
N GLY A 157 -10.78 8.85 10.01
CA GLY A 157 -9.35 9.12 9.87
C GLY A 157 -8.98 10.06 8.71
N LYS A 158 -7.92 9.71 7.97
CA LYS A 158 -7.36 10.59 6.92
C LYS A 158 -8.32 10.86 5.76
N GLY A 159 -9.22 9.93 5.44
CA GLY A 159 -10.17 10.12 4.34
C GLY A 159 -11.17 11.24 4.63
N VAL A 160 -11.61 11.41 5.88
CA VAL A 160 -12.48 12.53 6.29
C VAL A 160 -11.74 13.86 6.12
N ASN A 161 -10.50 13.94 6.62
CA ASN A 161 -9.67 15.14 6.48
C ASN A 161 -9.45 15.50 5.00
N LEU A 162 -9.17 14.51 4.14
CA LEU A 162 -9.02 14.71 2.70
C LEU A 162 -10.32 15.14 2.00
N ARG A 163 -11.47 14.70 2.54
CA ARG A 163 -12.80 15.07 2.03
C ARG A 163 -13.11 16.53 2.31
N GLU A 164 -12.74 17.03 3.49
CA GLU A 164 -12.88 18.44 3.86
C GLU A 164 -11.85 19.31 3.15
N TYR A 165 -10.59 18.88 3.11
CA TYR A 165 -9.51 19.62 2.49
C TYR A 165 -8.58 18.71 1.69
N ASN A 166 -8.54 18.92 0.37
CA ASN A 166 -7.60 18.25 -0.49
C ASN A 166 -6.44 19.21 -0.84
N PRO A 167 -5.21 18.98 -0.33
CA PRO A 167 -4.06 19.82 -0.64
C PRO A 167 -3.78 19.97 -2.14
N LYS A 168 -4.07 18.94 -2.95
CA LYS A 168 -3.90 18.98 -4.42
C LYS A 168 -4.87 19.97 -5.10
N ARG A 169 -5.89 20.44 -4.38
CA ARG A 169 -6.90 21.40 -4.87
C ARG A 169 -6.74 22.78 -4.23
N ARG A 170 -5.60 23.11 -3.61
CA ARG A 170 -5.38 24.39 -2.93
C ARG A 170 -5.75 25.62 -3.78
N ASN A 171 -5.43 25.58 -5.08
CA ASN A 171 -5.66 26.68 -6.02
C ASN A 171 -6.92 26.48 -6.89
N ALA A 172 -7.77 25.48 -6.57
CA ALA A 172 -9.00 25.24 -7.31
C ALA A 172 -10.19 25.95 -6.65
N LYS A 173 -11.21 26.28 -7.46
CA LYS A 173 -12.48 26.89 -6.99
C LYS A 173 -13.13 26.12 -5.82
N THR A 174 -12.96 24.80 -5.80
CA THR A 174 -13.43 23.94 -4.71
C THR A 174 -12.24 23.17 -4.15
N ARG A 175 -12.04 23.27 -2.83
CA ARG A 175 -10.87 22.69 -2.13
C ARG A 175 -11.17 21.32 -1.51
N THR A 176 -12.44 20.94 -1.43
CA THR A 176 -12.93 19.69 -0.81
C THR A 176 -12.83 18.50 -1.77
N ALA A 177 -12.82 17.26 -1.26
CA ALA A 177 -13.04 16.04 -2.04
C ALA A 177 -14.41 15.38 -1.77
N ARG A 178 -15.46 16.18 -1.51
CA ARG A 178 -16.84 15.71 -1.21
C ARG A 178 -17.47 14.76 -2.26
N ASN A 179 -16.92 14.70 -3.48
CA ASN A 179 -17.37 13.78 -4.53
C ASN A 179 -16.91 12.32 -4.30
N ALA A 180 -15.99 12.08 -3.36
CA ALA A 180 -15.59 10.72 -3.01
C ALA A 180 -16.79 9.96 -2.43
N LYS A 181 -17.02 8.73 -2.91
CA LYS A 181 -18.06 7.86 -2.37
C LYS A 181 -17.60 7.27 -1.04
N ASP A 182 -18.49 7.25 -0.06
CA ASP A 182 -18.23 6.67 1.27
C ASP A 182 -17.84 5.20 1.17
N ASN A 183 -18.68 4.41 0.49
CA ASN A 183 -18.44 3.00 0.26
C ASN A 183 -17.90 2.76 -1.16
N PRO A 184 -16.80 2.01 -1.33
CA PRO A 184 -16.31 1.60 -2.64
C PRO A 184 -17.30 0.64 -3.31
N ALA A 185 -17.30 0.61 -4.64
CA ALA A 185 -18.04 -0.40 -5.38
C ALA A 185 -17.38 -1.78 -5.23
N VAL A 186 -18.17 -2.87 -5.23
CA VAL A 186 -17.65 -4.24 -5.14
C VAL A 186 -16.61 -4.51 -6.25
N LYS A 187 -16.86 -4.04 -7.47
CA LYS A 187 -15.89 -4.16 -8.58
C LYS A 187 -14.57 -3.44 -8.28
N THR A 188 -14.61 -2.29 -7.60
CA THR A 188 -13.40 -1.59 -7.16
C THR A 188 -12.61 -2.44 -6.17
N LEU A 189 -13.29 -3.02 -5.17
CA LEU A 189 -12.65 -3.92 -4.21
C LEU A 189 -12.06 -5.17 -4.90
N GLN A 190 -12.74 -5.73 -5.90
CA GLN A 190 -12.22 -6.86 -6.68
C GLN A 190 -10.97 -6.49 -7.52
N MET A 191 -10.91 -5.28 -8.06
CA MET A 191 -9.70 -4.79 -8.74
C MET A 191 -8.54 -4.64 -7.76
N GLU A 192 -8.80 -4.07 -6.58
CA GLU A 192 -7.82 -3.98 -5.49
C GLU A 192 -7.36 -5.39 -5.05
N GLN A 193 -8.28 -6.34 -4.95
CA GLN A 193 -8.00 -7.74 -4.59
C GLN A 193 -7.05 -8.39 -5.60
N SER A 194 -7.34 -8.25 -6.91
CA SER A 194 -6.45 -8.77 -7.96
C SER A 194 -5.06 -8.15 -7.85
N ALA A 195 -4.97 -6.83 -7.68
CA ALA A 195 -3.69 -6.15 -7.55
C ALA A 195 -2.89 -6.63 -6.32
N LEU A 196 -3.52 -6.66 -5.14
CA LEU A 196 -2.86 -7.09 -3.91
C LEU A 196 -2.45 -8.56 -3.96
N ASN A 197 -3.28 -9.44 -4.53
CA ASN A 197 -2.92 -10.84 -4.72
C ASN A 197 -1.72 -10.98 -5.67
N HIS A 198 -1.61 -10.19 -6.73
CA HIS A 198 -0.44 -10.22 -7.62
C HIS A 198 0.83 -9.73 -6.90
N ILE A 199 0.71 -8.69 -6.07
CA ILE A 199 1.84 -8.16 -5.28
C ILE A 199 2.31 -9.23 -4.28
N PHE A 200 1.40 -9.80 -3.48
CA PHE A 200 1.78 -10.83 -2.50
C PHE A 200 2.26 -12.12 -3.16
N TYR A 201 1.69 -12.50 -4.30
CA TYR A 201 2.15 -13.66 -5.07
C TYR A 201 3.59 -13.46 -5.56
N ASP A 202 3.93 -12.31 -6.16
CA ASP A 202 5.32 -12.00 -6.56
C ASP A 202 6.27 -11.95 -5.34
N ALA A 203 5.79 -11.49 -4.18
CA ALA A 203 6.57 -11.55 -2.94
C ALA A 203 6.88 -12.99 -2.51
N THR A 204 5.89 -13.90 -2.60
CA THR A 204 6.05 -15.32 -2.27
C THR A 204 6.99 -16.01 -3.26
N GLU A 205 6.80 -15.81 -4.57
CA GLU A 205 7.67 -16.42 -5.60
C GLU A 205 9.13 -16.00 -5.45
N ARG A 206 9.37 -14.75 -5.02
CA ARG A 206 10.72 -14.23 -4.77
C ARG A 206 11.27 -14.60 -3.40
N GLY A 207 10.52 -15.36 -2.60
CA GLY A 207 10.87 -15.73 -1.23
C GLY A 207 11.08 -14.54 -0.31
N ARG A 208 10.42 -13.40 -0.56
CA ARG A 208 10.51 -12.18 0.27
C ARG A 208 9.53 -12.20 1.44
N ILE A 209 8.53 -13.08 1.37
CA ILE A 209 7.57 -13.37 2.43
C ILE A 209 7.48 -14.88 2.62
N GLN A 210 7.39 -15.33 3.87
CA GLN A 210 7.30 -16.77 4.20
C GLN A 210 5.87 -17.31 4.10
N GLN A 211 4.89 -16.48 4.42
CA GLN A 211 3.47 -16.87 4.40
C GLN A 211 2.82 -16.57 3.06
N VAL A 212 1.93 -17.46 2.63
CA VAL A 212 1.10 -17.25 1.45
C VAL A 212 -0.12 -16.42 1.85
N ILE A 213 -0.23 -15.22 1.29
CA ILE A 213 -1.37 -14.33 1.52
C ILE A 213 -2.27 -14.37 0.30
N LYS A 214 -3.52 -14.81 0.50
CA LYS A 214 -4.57 -14.75 -0.51
C LYS A 214 -5.75 -13.95 0.03
N MET A 215 -5.93 -12.76 -0.52
CA MET A 215 -7.01 -11.87 -0.11
C MET A 215 -8.27 -12.16 -0.91
N ARG A 216 -9.43 -12.10 -0.24
CA ARG A 216 -10.75 -12.27 -0.85
C ARG A 216 -11.75 -11.26 -0.32
N VAL A 217 -12.41 -10.55 -1.22
CA VAL A 217 -13.58 -9.71 -0.94
C VAL A 217 -14.76 -10.63 -0.63
N LYS A 218 -15.42 -10.40 0.50
CA LYS A 218 -16.54 -11.23 0.97
C LYS A 218 -17.82 -10.99 0.17
N GLU A 219 -18.03 -9.76 -0.28
CA GLU A 219 -19.23 -9.34 -0.99
C GLU A 219 -19.33 -9.98 -2.38
N LYS A 220 -20.50 -10.57 -2.66
CA LYS A 220 -20.84 -11.04 -4.01
C LYS A 220 -21.24 -9.84 -4.87
N ASP A 221 -20.73 -9.81 -6.10
CA ASP A 221 -21.20 -8.84 -7.10
C ASP A 221 -22.65 -9.19 -7.45
N ARG A 222 -23.57 -8.23 -7.30
CA ARG A 222 -25.04 -8.45 -7.46
C ARG A 222 -25.46 -8.53 -8.94
N GLY A 223 -24.59 -9.04 -9.80
CA GLY A 223 -24.79 -9.18 -11.24
C GLY A 223 -24.46 -7.92 -12.04
N THR A 224 -24.15 -8.12 -13.32
CA THR A 224 -23.76 -7.05 -14.24
C THR A 224 -24.97 -6.17 -14.55
N LYS A 225 -25.14 -5.05 -13.83
CA LYS A 225 -26.00 -3.96 -14.29
C LYS A 225 -25.32 -3.26 -15.47
N ARG A 226 -25.43 -3.84 -16.67
CA ARG A 226 -24.96 -3.21 -17.90
C ARG A 226 -25.70 -1.88 -18.07
N ARG A 227 -24.97 -0.84 -18.49
CA ARG A 227 -25.63 0.41 -18.90
C ARG A 227 -26.49 0.09 -20.11
N ALA A 228 -27.72 0.61 -20.13
CA ALA A 228 -28.62 0.42 -21.25
C ALA A 228 -27.96 0.91 -22.55
N SER A 229 -28.08 0.11 -23.61
CA SER A 229 -27.69 0.52 -24.95
C SER A 229 -28.63 1.59 -25.51
N PHE A 230 -28.15 2.36 -26.47
CA PHE A 230 -29.04 3.12 -27.34
C PHE A 230 -29.65 2.14 -28.35
N GLU A 231 -30.87 1.69 -28.09
CA GLU A 231 -31.48 0.55 -28.80
C GLU A 231 -32.38 0.97 -29.96
N SER A 232 -32.77 2.24 -30.03
CA SER A 232 -33.68 2.73 -31.07
C SER A 232 -33.09 3.89 -31.87
N GLU A 233 -33.40 3.90 -33.16
CA GLU A 233 -33.11 5.00 -34.06
C GLU A 233 -33.69 6.33 -33.53
N THR A 234 -34.82 6.27 -32.82
CA THR A 234 -35.46 7.44 -32.19
C THR A 234 -34.65 7.98 -31.01
N GLN A 235 -34.05 7.13 -30.16
CA GLN A 235 -33.13 7.57 -29.10
C GLN A 235 -31.89 8.24 -29.68
N LEU A 236 -31.32 7.68 -30.76
CA LEU A 236 -30.16 8.27 -31.43
C LEU A 236 -30.51 9.61 -32.08
N LYS A 237 -31.64 9.69 -32.82
CA LYS A 237 -32.16 10.95 -33.39
C LYS A 237 -32.38 12.00 -32.30
N THR A 238 -32.91 11.59 -31.14
CA THR A 238 -33.12 12.49 -29.99
C THR A 238 -31.80 12.99 -29.42
N LEU A 239 -30.79 12.12 -29.29
CA LEU A 239 -29.46 12.49 -28.82
C LEU A 239 -28.78 13.47 -29.79
N ILE A 240 -28.79 13.17 -31.10
CA ILE A 240 -28.24 14.04 -32.14
C ILE A 240 -28.95 15.40 -32.14
N ARG A 241 -30.29 15.41 -32.09
CA ARG A 241 -31.08 16.65 -32.03
C ARG A 241 -30.71 17.48 -30.80
N ASN A 242 -30.55 16.83 -29.64
CA ASN A 242 -30.14 17.52 -28.42
C ASN A 242 -28.73 18.08 -28.52
N SER A 243 -27.79 17.35 -29.09
CA SER A 243 -26.41 17.80 -29.30
C SER A 243 -26.34 19.01 -30.24
N ARG A 244 -27.11 19.00 -31.35
CA ARG A 244 -27.27 20.16 -32.25
C ARG A 244 -27.93 21.35 -31.56
N SER A 245 -29.01 21.11 -30.81
CA SER A 245 -29.72 22.17 -30.07
C SER A 245 -28.82 22.81 -29.01
N TYR A 246 -27.94 22.03 -28.37
CA TYR A 246 -26.94 22.52 -27.42
C TYR A 246 -25.88 23.40 -28.10
N ARG A 247 -25.37 22.96 -29.26
CA ARG A 247 -24.44 23.72 -30.11
C ARG A 247 -25.02 25.06 -30.51
N ASP A 248 -26.23 25.05 -31.04
CA ASP A 248 -26.91 26.23 -31.58
C ASP A 248 -27.53 27.09 -30.48
N SER A 249 -27.52 26.62 -29.23
CA SER A 249 -28.11 27.29 -28.08
C SER A 249 -29.59 27.63 -28.30
N VAL A 250 -30.35 26.65 -28.81
CA VAL A 250 -31.79 26.78 -29.12
C VAL A 250 -32.64 25.84 -28.25
N GLY A 251 -33.95 26.07 -28.23
CA GLY A 251 -34.90 25.28 -27.44
C GLY A 251 -34.56 25.30 -25.95
N ARG A 252 -34.55 24.12 -25.31
CA ARG A 252 -34.23 23.97 -23.88
C ARG A 252 -32.81 24.42 -23.48
N PHE A 253 -31.92 24.59 -24.45
CA PHE A 253 -30.53 25.03 -24.21
C PHE A 253 -30.31 26.51 -24.50
N LYS A 254 -31.38 27.26 -24.78
CA LYS A 254 -31.35 28.70 -24.99
C LYS A 254 -30.94 29.41 -23.71
N GLY A 255 -29.68 29.85 -23.64
CA GLY A 255 -29.17 30.64 -22.53
C GLY A 255 -29.29 32.14 -22.79
N THR A 256 -29.93 32.88 -21.88
CA THR A 256 -30.03 34.36 -21.93
C THR A 256 -28.71 35.05 -21.57
N ARG A 257 -27.79 34.37 -20.88
CA ARG A 257 -26.47 34.87 -20.44
C ARG A 257 -25.32 33.93 -20.80
N LEU A 258 -25.35 33.33 -22.00
CA LEU A 258 -24.27 32.43 -22.43
C LEU A 258 -23.02 33.25 -22.80
N ASN A 259 -21.92 33.05 -22.08
CA ASN A 259 -20.63 33.67 -22.37
C ASN A 259 -20.13 33.29 -23.79
N ALA A 260 -19.56 34.28 -24.49
CA ALA A 260 -19.14 34.15 -25.89
C ALA A 260 -18.10 33.04 -26.12
N TRP A 261 -17.17 32.85 -25.18
CA TRP A 261 -16.13 31.82 -25.28
C TRP A 261 -16.72 30.41 -25.16
N HIS A 262 -17.67 30.21 -24.24
CA HIS A 262 -18.40 28.95 -24.15
C HIS A 262 -19.27 28.69 -25.40
N ARG A 263 -19.83 29.74 -26.01
CA ARG A 263 -20.54 29.62 -27.30
C ARG A 263 -19.60 29.19 -28.43
N LEU A 264 -18.39 29.74 -28.47
CA LEU A 264 -17.35 29.36 -29.45
C LEU A 264 -16.92 27.90 -29.27
N GLN A 265 -16.61 27.47 -28.03
CA GLN A 265 -16.25 26.08 -27.72
C GLN A 265 -17.31 25.08 -28.16
N ARG A 266 -18.60 25.41 -27.98
CA ARG A 266 -19.71 24.55 -28.42
C ARG A 266 -19.73 24.33 -29.93
N LYS A 267 -19.31 25.33 -30.73
CA LYS A 267 -19.26 25.25 -32.19
C LYS A 267 -17.98 24.55 -32.69
N GLN A 268 -16.85 24.75 -32.02
CA GLN A 268 -15.56 24.17 -32.40
C GLN A 268 -15.51 22.64 -32.34
N LEU A 269 -16.31 22.01 -31.47
CA LEU A 269 -16.39 20.54 -31.36
C LEU A 269 -17.01 19.83 -32.61
N TYR A 270 -17.37 20.58 -33.65
CA TYR A 270 -18.07 20.07 -34.84
C TYR A 270 -17.33 20.34 -36.17
N HIS A 271 -16.11 20.88 -36.11
CA HIS A 271 -15.18 21.01 -37.23
C HIS A 271 -13.98 20.10 -36.98
#